data_AF-A0A8I2G4W0-F1
#
_entry.id   AF-A0A8I2G4W0-F1
#
_cell.length_a   1.000
_cell.length_b   1.000
_cell.length_c   1.000
_cell.angle_alpha   90.00
_cell.angle_beta   90.00
_cell.angle_gamma   90.00
#
_symmetry.space_group_name_H-M   'P 1'
#
loop_
_entity.id
_entity.type
_entity.pdbx_description
1 polymer ?
#
loop_
_entity_poly.entity_id
_entity_poly.type
_entity_poly.pdbx_seq_one_letter_code
_entity_poly.pdbx_strand_id
1 'polypeptide(L)'
;MLKVNGLSNFPEKSFIIFSPQLVERLASFENSEIKRSKIKEVRQILRYSSINRHVKQFTVDNNSSKPFVDITIKLYFLDHLPDFNPQKLKVEITAWKLQENPDNQKSTSKKEKGGPKKKLVVSEEALRGLTIKDLKLLDLQLKFKVEVNPQNFPGDGTYCFKIVFRLPSESYLLPRWVSEWDMDQNLIYHWQQNPTQFQGNTTLNLKNFLNNIWQIIYQKHKPKIAKLYCYIKRG
;
A
#
# COMPACT_ATOMS: atom_id res chain seq x y z
N MET A 1 -0.76 18.25 14.25
CA MET A 1 -0.04 19.54 14.11
C MET A 1 1.22 19.48 14.97
N LEU A 2 2.39 19.25 14.37
CA LEU A 2 3.67 19.27 15.08
C LEU A 2 4.02 20.72 15.41
N LYS A 3 3.87 21.14 16.67
CA LYS A 3 4.40 22.42 17.16
C LYS A 3 5.92 22.28 17.26
N VAL A 4 6.63 22.64 16.20
CA VAL A 4 8.10 22.67 16.20
C VAL A 4 8.54 23.98 16.84
N ASN A 5 8.97 23.92 18.10
CA ASN A 5 9.54 25.05 18.82
C ASN A 5 10.80 25.55 18.08
N GLY A 6 10.88 26.86 17.82
CA GLY A 6 12.07 27.53 17.28
C GLY A 6 11.94 28.09 15.85
N LEU A 7 10.80 27.94 15.20
CA LEU A 7 10.55 28.37 13.82
C LEU A 7 9.42 29.41 13.71
N SER A 8 9.35 30.36 14.65
CA SER A 8 8.45 31.51 14.50
C SER A 8 8.87 32.31 13.25
N ASN A 9 7.99 32.39 12.25
CA ASN A 9 8.17 32.96 10.90
C ASN A 9 8.73 32.03 9.82
N PHE A 10 8.86 30.71 10.05
CA PHE A 10 9.12 29.81 8.93
C PHE A 10 7.93 29.85 7.97
N PRO A 11 8.13 30.04 6.66
CA PRO A 11 7.03 30.11 5.72
C PRO A 11 6.23 28.81 5.82
N GLU A 12 5.02 28.90 6.38
CA GLU A 12 4.11 27.76 6.60
C GLU A 12 3.80 27.01 5.29
N LYS A 13 4.17 27.56 4.13
CA LYS A 13 3.94 27.00 2.81
C LYS A 13 5.12 26.21 2.23
N SER A 14 6.31 26.27 2.83
CA SER A 14 7.54 25.70 2.25
C SER A 14 8.15 24.64 3.15
N PHE A 15 7.42 23.55 3.39
CA PHE A 15 7.94 22.40 4.10
C PHE A 15 7.63 21.10 3.36
N ILE A 16 8.50 20.11 3.60
CA ILE A 16 8.36 18.76 3.07
C ILE A 16 8.45 17.81 4.25
N ILE A 17 7.45 16.95 4.39
CA ILE A 17 7.48 15.91 5.42
C ILE A 17 7.97 14.61 4.79
N PHE A 18 9.20 14.21 5.14
CA PHE A 18 9.65 12.85 4.89
C PHE A 18 9.24 11.95 6.06
N SER A 19 8.01 11.45 5.98
CA SER A 19 7.48 10.54 6.98
C SER A 19 7.75 9.08 6.59
N PRO A 20 8.04 8.18 7.55
CA PRO A 20 8.01 6.73 7.29
C PRO A 20 6.60 6.25 6.91
N GLN A 21 5.58 7.07 7.18
CA GLN A 21 4.17 6.85 6.89
C GLN A 21 3.70 7.95 5.95
N LEU A 22 3.52 7.63 4.67
CA LEU A 22 3.06 8.60 3.68
C LEU A 22 1.55 8.79 3.67
N VAL A 23 0.86 7.87 4.33
CA VAL A 23 -0.58 7.94 4.56
C VAL A 23 -0.81 8.13 6.04
N GLU A 24 -1.77 8.98 6.38
CA GLU A 24 -2.23 9.16 7.77
C GLU A 24 -2.77 7.84 8.32
N ARG A 25 -3.46 7.09 7.47
CA ARG A 25 -4.04 5.79 7.77
C ARG A 25 -3.97 4.93 6.53
N LEU A 26 -3.52 3.68 6.70
CA LEU A 26 -3.57 2.69 5.61
C LEU A 26 -5.00 2.62 5.08
N ALA A 27 -5.13 2.70 3.76
CA ALA A 27 -6.42 2.58 3.13
C ALA A 27 -7.00 1.18 3.36
N SER A 28 -8.33 1.13 3.43
CA SER A 28 -9.10 -0.03 3.82
C SER A 28 -10.37 -0.13 2.98
N PHE A 29 -11.14 -1.19 3.17
CA PHE A 29 -12.45 -1.35 2.53
C PHE A 29 -13.56 -0.54 3.21
N GLU A 30 -13.25 0.15 4.32
CA GLU A 30 -14.16 1.12 4.94
C GLU A 30 -14.53 2.20 3.92
N ASN A 31 -15.82 2.38 3.66
CA ASN A 31 -16.36 3.30 2.65
C ASN A 31 -15.86 3.04 1.21
N SER A 32 -15.48 1.80 0.91
CA SER A 32 -15.10 1.40 -0.45
C SER A 32 -16.31 1.11 -1.32
N GLU A 33 -16.20 1.43 -2.61
CA GLU A 33 -17.14 0.96 -3.62
C GLU A 33 -16.66 -0.38 -4.15
N ILE A 34 -17.55 -1.38 -4.14
CA ILE A 34 -17.22 -2.74 -4.56
C ILE A 34 -18.28 -3.22 -5.55
N LYS A 35 -17.90 -3.39 -6.82
CA LYS A 35 -18.73 -4.05 -7.85
C LYS A 35 -18.22 -5.47 -8.06
N ARG A 36 -19.12 -6.41 -8.31
CA ARG A 36 -18.80 -7.85 -8.34
C ARG A 36 -19.47 -8.50 -9.52
N SER A 37 -18.80 -9.51 -10.07
CA SER A 37 -19.40 -10.39 -11.07
C SER A 37 -18.96 -11.83 -10.82
N LYS A 38 -19.95 -12.73 -10.78
CA LYS A 38 -19.76 -14.19 -10.60
C LYS A 38 -18.90 -14.59 -9.40
N ILE A 39 -18.87 -13.74 -8.37
CA ILE A 39 -18.20 -13.97 -7.09
C ILE A 39 -19.11 -13.44 -5.98
N LYS A 40 -19.26 -14.18 -4.88
CA LYS A 40 -20.15 -13.82 -3.77
C LYS A 40 -19.30 -13.38 -2.58
N GLU A 41 -19.58 -12.21 -2.02
CA GLU A 41 -19.00 -11.82 -0.73
C GLU A 41 -19.71 -12.58 0.38
N VAL A 42 -18.95 -13.06 1.35
CA VAL A 42 -19.44 -13.77 2.53
C VAL A 42 -18.89 -13.13 3.79
N ARG A 43 -19.62 -13.22 4.89
CA ARG A 43 -19.20 -12.56 6.15
C ARG A 43 -18.22 -13.40 6.98
N GLN A 44 -18.24 -14.73 6.86
CA GLN A 44 -17.53 -15.63 7.78
C GLN A 44 -17.01 -16.91 7.09
N ILE A 45 -15.99 -16.80 6.22
CA ILE A 45 -15.11 -17.94 5.91
C ILE A 45 -14.26 -18.25 7.15
N LEU A 46 -13.81 -17.20 7.82
CA LEU A 46 -13.12 -17.27 9.09
C LEU A 46 -14.09 -16.87 10.21
N ARG A 47 -14.15 -17.68 11.25
CA ARG A 47 -14.93 -17.38 12.46
C ARG A 47 -14.17 -16.35 13.32
N TYR A 48 -14.08 -15.11 12.85
CA TYR A 48 -13.57 -14.00 13.67
C TYR A 48 -14.74 -13.27 14.33
N SER A 49 -14.52 -12.85 15.58
CA SER A 49 -15.49 -12.10 16.38
C SER A 49 -15.54 -10.60 16.03
N SER A 50 -14.57 -10.06 15.28
CA SER A 50 -14.49 -8.64 14.94
C SER A 50 -14.43 -8.37 13.44
N ILE A 51 -15.16 -7.35 13.00
CA ILE A 51 -15.16 -6.86 11.62
C ILE A 51 -13.82 -6.13 11.37
N ASN A 52 -12.94 -6.72 10.56
CA ASN A 52 -11.70 -6.07 10.15
C ASN A 52 -11.91 -5.34 8.81
N ARG A 53 -11.82 -4.01 8.84
CA ARG A 53 -11.97 -3.14 7.66
C ARG A 53 -10.95 -3.35 6.55
N HIS A 54 -9.85 -4.05 6.80
CA HIS A 54 -8.85 -4.41 5.79
C HIS A 54 -9.08 -5.80 5.18
N VAL A 55 -10.14 -6.50 5.60
CA VAL A 55 -10.43 -7.88 5.19
C VAL A 55 -11.73 -7.94 4.40
N LYS A 56 -11.68 -8.61 3.25
CA LYS A 56 -12.87 -9.07 2.51
C LYS A 56 -12.79 -10.56 2.25
N GLN A 57 -13.94 -11.20 2.21
CA GLN A 57 -14.07 -12.64 2.13
C GLN A 57 -15.04 -12.97 1.01
N PHE A 58 -14.64 -13.88 0.13
CA PHE A 58 -15.36 -14.20 -1.09
C PHE A 58 -15.43 -15.72 -1.31
N THR A 59 -16.52 -16.18 -1.88
CA THR A 59 -16.66 -17.54 -2.41
C THR A 59 -16.76 -17.47 -3.93
N VAL A 60 -16.08 -18.40 -4.58
CA VAL A 60 -16.07 -18.52 -6.04
C VAL A 60 -16.45 -19.94 -6.43
N ASP A 61 -17.38 -20.07 -7.37
CA ASP A 61 -17.81 -21.37 -7.89
C ASP A 61 -16.77 -21.86 -8.93
N ASN A 62 -16.44 -23.16 -8.89
CA ASN A 62 -15.42 -23.76 -9.77
C ASN A 62 -15.68 -23.55 -11.27
N ASN A 63 -16.95 -23.49 -11.68
CA ASN A 63 -17.34 -23.33 -13.09
C ASN A 63 -17.45 -21.86 -13.53
N SER A 64 -17.14 -20.91 -12.65
CA SER A 64 -17.23 -19.48 -12.95
C SER A 64 -16.12 -19.07 -13.92
N SER A 65 -16.52 -18.63 -15.12
CA SER A 65 -15.60 -18.05 -16.09
C SER A 65 -15.33 -16.56 -15.75
N LYS A 66 -14.09 -16.27 -15.36
CA LYS A 66 -13.55 -14.92 -15.05
C LYS A 66 -14.30 -14.15 -13.94
N PRO A 67 -14.47 -14.73 -12.74
CA PRO A 67 -15.01 -13.99 -11.59
C PRO A 67 -14.13 -12.80 -11.22
N PHE A 68 -14.76 -11.66 -10.90
CA PHE A 68 -14.02 -10.46 -10.55
C PHE A 68 -14.71 -9.58 -9.51
N VAL A 69 -13.89 -8.75 -8.88
CA VAL A 69 -14.29 -7.68 -7.96
C VAL A 69 -13.60 -6.38 -8.38
N ASP A 70 -14.37 -5.37 -8.77
CA ASP A 70 -13.87 -4.00 -8.95
C ASP A 70 -13.95 -3.26 -7.63
N ILE A 71 -12.84 -2.66 -7.23
CA ILE A 71 -12.68 -2.02 -5.92
C ILE A 71 -12.21 -0.59 -6.13
N THR A 72 -12.89 0.35 -5.49
CA THR A 72 -12.43 1.73 -5.30
C THR A 72 -12.30 2.00 -3.81
N ILE A 73 -11.10 2.33 -3.35
CA ILE A 73 -10.85 2.72 -1.95
C ILE A 73 -10.37 4.17 -1.88
N LYS A 74 -10.80 4.88 -0.85
CA LYS A 74 -10.34 6.25 -0.56
C LYS A 74 -9.01 6.23 0.19
N LEU A 75 -8.13 7.15 -0.16
CA LEU A 75 -6.83 7.36 0.46
C LEU A 75 -6.83 8.64 1.31
N TYR A 76 -5.96 8.65 2.31
CA TYR A 76 -5.75 9.78 3.21
C TYR A 76 -4.24 9.98 3.33
N PHE A 77 -3.73 11.01 2.65
CA PHE A 77 -2.31 11.36 2.71
C PHE A 77 -2.09 12.44 3.75
N LEU A 78 -0.86 12.50 4.27
CA LEU A 78 -0.47 13.61 5.14
C LEU A 78 -0.59 14.92 4.38
N ASP A 79 -1.05 15.95 5.10
CA ASP A 79 -0.90 17.32 4.63
C ASP A 79 0.59 17.55 4.33
N HIS A 80 0.89 18.10 3.14
CA HIS A 80 2.25 18.43 2.69
C HIS A 80 3.17 17.23 2.37
N LEU A 81 2.56 16.10 1.99
CA LEU A 81 3.28 15.07 1.23
C LEU A 81 3.82 15.69 -0.08
N PRO A 82 5.05 15.34 -0.52
CA PRO A 82 5.49 15.63 -1.88
C PRO A 82 4.47 15.13 -2.91
N ASP A 83 4.27 15.90 -3.98
CA ASP A 83 3.53 15.44 -5.14
C ASP A 83 4.12 14.13 -5.66
N PHE A 84 3.33 13.31 -6.35
CA PHE A 84 3.81 12.05 -6.89
C PHE A 84 3.18 11.71 -8.22
N ASN A 85 3.89 10.91 -9.03
CA ASN A 85 3.40 10.34 -10.26
C ASN A 85 2.58 9.07 -9.96
N PRO A 86 1.24 9.10 -10.11
CA PRO A 86 0.37 7.96 -9.78
C PRO A 86 0.59 6.74 -10.69
N GLN A 87 1.17 6.92 -11.88
CA GLN A 87 1.40 5.84 -12.84
C GLN A 87 2.49 4.87 -12.42
N LYS A 88 3.33 5.24 -11.43
CA LYS A 88 4.41 4.38 -10.92
C LYS A 88 3.97 3.45 -9.79
N LEU A 89 2.67 3.35 -9.51
CA LEU A 89 2.14 2.52 -8.44
C LEU A 89 2.54 1.03 -8.63
N LYS A 90 3.10 0.44 -7.56
CA LYS A 90 3.48 -0.98 -7.51
C LYS A 90 2.51 -1.76 -6.63
N VAL A 91 2.28 -3.01 -7.02
CA VAL A 91 1.46 -3.98 -6.27
C VAL A 91 2.31 -5.19 -5.91
N GLU A 92 2.24 -5.59 -4.64
CA GLU A 92 2.87 -6.81 -4.12
C GLU A 92 1.75 -7.74 -3.63
N ILE A 93 1.79 -9.01 -4.05
CA ILE A 93 0.81 -10.02 -3.67
C ILE A 93 1.53 -11.17 -2.99
N THR A 94 1.02 -11.60 -1.85
CA THR A 94 1.44 -12.82 -1.18
C THR A 94 0.23 -13.69 -0.93
N ALA A 95 0.36 -15.01 -1.16
CA ALA A 95 -0.72 -15.95 -1.00
C ALA A 95 -0.40 -17.04 0.04
N TRP A 96 -1.44 -17.47 0.76
CA TRP A 96 -1.40 -18.59 1.68
C TRP A 96 -2.60 -19.50 1.46
N LYS A 97 -2.42 -20.80 1.68
CA LYS A 97 -3.51 -21.78 1.79
C LYS A 97 -3.81 -22.02 3.26
N LEU A 98 -5.10 -22.03 3.61
CA LEU A 98 -5.56 -22.41 4.93
C LEU A 98 -5.58 -23.94 5.04
N GLN A 99 -4.75 -24.49 5.91
CA GLN A 99 -4.64 -25.93 6.17
C GLN A 99 -5.08 -26.24 7.60
N GLU A 100 -5.61 -27.44 7.81
CA GLU A 100 -5.89 -27.97 9.16
C GLU A 100 -4.58 -28.40 9.81
N ASN A 101 -4.40 -28.11 11.09
CA ASN A 101 -3.16 -28.46 11.77
C ASN A 101 -3.08 -29.99 11.98
N PRO A 102 -2.07 -30.68 11.42
CA PRO A 102 -1.97 -32.15 11.51
C PRO A 102 -1.81 -32.64 12.96
N ASP A 103 -1.23 -31.84 13.85
CA ASP A 103 -1.00 -32.21 15.26
C ASP A 103 -2.29 -32.40 16.08
N ASN A 104 -3.43 -31.92 15.60
CA ASN A 104 -4.71 -32.07 16.30
C ASN A 104 -5.41 -33.41 16.04
N GLN A 105 -4.88 -34.28 15.17
CA GLN A 105 -5.48 -35.61 14.93
C GLN A 105 -5.18 -36.62 16.04
N LYS A 106 -4.27 -36.33 16.98
CA LYS A 106 -3.89 -37.25 18.08
C LYS A 106 -4.44 -36.89 19.48
N SER A 107 -5.21 -35.80 19.62
CA SER A 107 -5.84 -35.43 20.90
C SER A 107 -7.27 -35.99 20.97
N THR A 108 -7.40 -37.25 21.37
CA THR A 108 -8.68 -37.93 21.62
C THR A 108 -9.21 -37.74 23.04
N SER A 109 -8.73 -36.77 23.81
CA SER A 109 -9.16 -36.61 25.20
C SER A 109 -9.44 -35.16 25.59
N LYS A 110 -10.72 -34.94 25.91
CA LYS A 110 -11.37 -33.74 26.48
C LYS A 110 -11.86 -32.69 25.46
N LYS A 111 -13.20 -32.67 25.35
CA LYS A 111 -14.03 -31.64 24.71
C LYS A 111 -13.74 -30.25 25.31
N GLU A 112 -12.68 -29.60 24.88
CA GLU A 112 -12.65 -28.14 24.88
C GLU A 112 -13.36 -27.64 23.62
N LYS A 113 -14.26 -26.65 23.78
CA LYS A 113 -15.06 -26.03 22.73
C LYS A 113 -14.21 -25.18 21.75
N GLY A 114 -13.03 -25.65 21.37
CA GLY A 114 -12.17 -25.04 20.37
C GLY A 114 -12.10 -25.95 19.15
N GLY A 115 -12.69 -25.53 18.02
CA GLY A 115 -12.56 -26.26 16.76
C GLY A 115 -11.10 -26.40 16.31
N PRO A 116 -10.81 -27.24 15.29
CA PRO A 116 -9.46 -27.49 14.83
C PRO A 116 -8.74 -26.16 14.51
N LYS A 117 -7.59 -25.94 15.14
CA LYS A 117 -6.74 -24.78 14.87
C LYS A 117 -6.29 -24.86 13.41
N LYS A 118 -6.68 -23.88 12.59
CA LYS A 118 -6.27 -23.77 11.19
C LYS A 118 -5.02 -22.90 11.09
N LYS A 119 -4.09 -23.25 10.20
CA LYS A 119 -2.85 -22.51 9.95
C LYS A 119 -2.79 -22.02 8.51
N LEU A 120 -2.30 -20.80 8.30
CA LEU A 120 -1.97 -20.28 6.97
C LEU A 120 -0.56 -20.74 6.60
N VAL A 121 -0.44 -21.45 5.49
CA VAL A 121 0.83 -21.91 4.92
C VAL A 121 1.06 -21.19 3.60
N VAL A 122 2.27 -20.66 3.39
CA VAL A 122 2.61 -19.92 2.17
C VAL A 122 2.36 -20.82 0.95
N SER A 123 1.73 -20.27 -0.08
CA SER A 123 1.42 -21.00 -1.31
C SER A 123 1.70 -20.09 -2.51
N GLU A 124 2.87 -20.25 -3.11
CA GLU A 124 3.24 -19.50 -4.32
C GLU A 124 2.36 -19.89 -5.51
N GLU A 125 1.97 -21.16 -5.60
CA GLU A 125 1.06 -21.68 -6.64
C GLU A 125 -0.29 -20.96 -6.62
N ALA A 126 -0.82 -20.63 -5.44
CA ALA A 126 -2.08 -19.91 -5.30
C ALA A 126 -2.04 -18.49 -5.90
N LEU A 127 -0.86 -17.88 -6.11
CA LEU A 127 -0.73 -16.59 -6.80
C LEU A 127 -1.27 -16.65 -8.23
N ARG A 128 -1.23 -17.82 -8.90
CA ARG A 128 -1.79 -17.99 -10.26
C ARG A 128 -3.31 -17.88 -10.31
N GLY A 129 -3.97 -18.04 -9.16
CA GLY A 129 -5.43 -17.97 -9.02
C GLY A 129 -5.97 -16.54 -8.87
N LEU A 130 -5.11 -15.53 -8.70
CA LEU A 130 -5.54 -14.14 -8.53
C LEU A 130 -4.66 -13.19 -9.35
N THR A 131 -5.29 -12.27 -10.07
CA THR A 131 -4.60 -11.21 -10.81
C THR A 131 -5.20 -9.85 -10.48
N ILE A 132 -4.35 -8.84 -10.38
CA ILE A 132 -4.77 -7.44 -10.24
C ILE A 132 -4.69 -6.78 -11.61
N LYS A 133 -5.81 -6.19 -12.05
CA LYS A 133 -5.93 -5.46 -13.32
C LYS A 133 -6.45 -4.05 -13.08
N ASP A 134 -6.42 -3.23 -14.12
CA ASP A 134 -7.03 -1.89 -14.17
C ASP A 134 -6.60 -0.98 -12.99
N LEU A 135 -5.34 -1.13 -12.55
CA LEU A 135 -4.79 -0.43 -11.41
C LEU A 135 -4.60 1.06 -11.73
N LYS A 136 -5.30 1.93 -11.00
CA LYS A 136 -5.24 3.39 -11.18
C LYS A 136 -5.26 4.09 -9.84
N LEU A 137 -4.50 5.17 -9.74
CA LEU A 137 -4.51 6.10 -8.62
C LEU A 137 -4.90 7.49 -9.13
N LEU A 138 -6.12 7.92 -8.84
CA LEU A 138 -6.70 9.18 -9.34
C LEU A 138 -7.51 9.81 -8.23
N ASP A 139 -7.37 11.13 -8.02
CA ASP A 139 -8.20 11.90 -7.08
C ASP A 139 -8.25 11.31 -5.66
N LEU A 140 -7.09 10.88 -5.15
CA LEU A 140 -6.96 10.21 -3.84
C LEU A 140 -7.79 8.93 -3.73
N GLN A 141 -8.11 8.30 -4.86
CA GLN A 141 -8.78 7.01 -4.92
C GLN A 141 -7.86 5.98 -5.58
N LEU A 142 -7.75 4.82 -4.95
CA LEU A 142 -7.12 3.66 -5.53
C LEU A 142 -8.21 2.77 -6.14
N LYS A 143 -8.17 2.61 -7.47
CA LYS A 143 -9.08 1.78 -8.27
C LYS A 143 -8.34 0.58 -8.82
N PHE A 144 -8.91 -0.61 -8.66
CA PHE A 144 -8.32 -1.83 -9.21
C PHE A 144 -9.36 -2.94 -9.32
N LYS A 145 -9.10 -3.87 -10.22
CA LYS A 145 -9.88 -5.09 -10.43
C LYS A 145 -9.13 -6.29 -9.89
N VAL A 146 -9.78 -7.06 -9.03
CA VAL A 146 -9.31 -8.39 -8.61
C VAL A 146 -10.00 -9.41 -9.49
N GLU A 147 -9.25 -10.02 -10.40
CA GLU A 147 -9.73 -11.13 -11.23
C GLU A 147 -9.27 -12.45 -10.61
N VAL A 148 -10.21 -13.38 -10.46
CA VAL A 148 -9.96 -14.70 -9.87
C VAL A 148 -10.04 -15.73 -10.99
N ASN A 149 -9.07 -16.62 -11.06
CA ASN A 149 -9.10 -17.77 -11.96
C ASN A 149 -9.19 -19.06 -11.12
N PRO A 150 -10.41 -19.59 -10.87
CA PRO A 150 -10.61 -20.76 -10.02
C PRO A 150 -9.79 -21.98 -10.44
N GLN A 151 -9.59 -22.17 -11.74
CA GLN A 151 -8.88 -23.33 -12.30
C GLN A 151 -7.38 -23.33 -11.99
N ASN A 152 -6.80 -22.15 -11.72
CA ASN A 152 -5.38 -22.00 -11.46
C ASN A 152 -5.00 -22.18 -9.97
N PHE A 153 -5.96 -22.44 -9.09
CA PHE A 153 -5.66 -22.76 -7.69
C PHE A 153 -5.14 -24.20 -7.55
N PRO A 154 -4.27 -24.49 -6.57
CA PRO A 154 -3.72 -25.83 -6.31
C PRO A 154 -4.73 -26.76 -5.60
N GLY A 155 -5.96 -26.82 -6.11
CA GLY A 155 -7.09 -27.58 -5.56
C GLY A 155 -8.06 -26.74 -4.72
N ASP A 156 -9.04 -27.41 -4.13
CA ASP A 156 -10.07 -26.78 -3.31
C ASP A 156 -9.53 -26.30 -1.96
N GLY A 157 -10.24 -25.36 -1.36
CA GLY A 157 -9.92 -24.84 -0.04
C GLY A 157 -10.09 -23.34 0.10
N THR A 158 -9.53 -22.81 1.19
CA THR A 158 -9.53 -21.37 1.48
C THR A 158 -8.14 -20.81 1.29
N TYR A 159 -8.06 -19.75 0.51
CA TYR A 159 -6.82 -19.03 0.22
C TYR A 159 -6.90 -17.62 0.80
N CYS A 160 -5.80 -17.13 1.35
CA CYS A 160 -5.64 -15.77 1.81
C CYS A 160 -4.66 -15.05 0.89
N PHE A 161 -5.07 -13.92 0.35
CA PHE A 161 -4.22 -13.04 -0.44
C PHE A 161 -4.00 -11.74 0.32
N LYS A 162 -2.75 -11.42 0.59
CA LYS A 162 -2.34 -10.09 1.07
C LYS A 162 -1.91 -9.28 -0.13
N ILE A 163 -2.61 -8.19 -0.38
CA ILE A 163 -2.35 -7.25 -1.47
C ILE A 163 -1.82 -5.96 -0.85
N VAL A 164 -0.61 -5.56 -1.22
CA VAL A 164 0.04 -4.36 -0.72
C VAL A 164 0.30 -3.41 -1.88
N PHE A 165 -0.14 -2.16 -1.74
CA PHE A 165 0.06 -1.12 -2.74
C PHE A 165 1.08 -0.10 -2.25
N ARG A 166 2.00 0.28 -3.13
CA ARG A 166 3.13 1.16 -2.80
C ARG A 166 3.45 2.09 -3.95
N LEU A 167 3.76 3.32 -3.62
CA LEU A 167 4.38 4.26 -4.53
C LEU A 167 5.89 4.18 -4.31
N PRO A 168 6.68 3.86 -5.34
CA PRO A 168 8.11 3.71 -5.20
C PRO A 168 8.80 5.07 -5.04
N SER A 169 10.04 5.12 -4.55
CA SER A 169 10.71 6.39 -4.24
C SER A 169 10.80 7.32 -5.45
N GLU A 170 11.03 6.76 -6.65
CA GLU A 170 11.08 7.48 -7.93
C GLU A 170 9.73 8.07 -8.38
N SER A 171 8.64 7.81 -7.67
CA SER A 171 7.33 8.39 -7.95
C SER A 171 7.15 9.76 -7.34
N TYR A 172 7.87 10.10 -6.28
CA TYR A 172 7.71 11.38 -5.58
C TYR A 172 8.48 12.48 -6.29
N LEU A 173 7.85 13.64 -6.37
CA LEU A 173 8.33 14.84 -7.00
C LEU A 173 8.59 15.86 -5.89
N LEU A 174 9.81 16.41 -5.88
CA LEU A 174 10.11 17.51 -4.98
C LEU A 174 9.28 18.75 -5.39
N PRO A 175 8.73 19.50 -4.42
CA PRO A 175 8.04 20.75 -4.69
C PRO A 175 8.89 21.71 -5.51
N ARG A 176 8.23 22.56 -6.31
CA ARG A 176 8.87 23.53 -7.20
C ARG A 176 9.89 24.42 -6.48
N TRP A 177 9.57 24.90 -5.27
CA TRP A 177 10.45 25.77 -4.49
C TRP A 177 11.82 25.15 -4.24
N VAL A 178 11.92 23.81 -4.18
CA VAL A 178 13.21 23.13 -3.99
C VAL A 178 14.14 23.41 -5.15
N SER A 179 13.62 23.42 -6.38
CA SER A 179 14.44 23.74 -7.56
C SER A 179 14.71 25.23 -7.69
N GLU A 180 13.85 26.09 -7.14
CA GLU A 180 14.08 27.54 -7.07
C GLU A 180 15.16 27.90 -6.03
N TRP A 181 15.30 27.09 -4.98
CA TRP A 181 16.29 27.27 -3.92
C TRP A 181 17.55 26.43 -4.13
N ASP A 182 17.60 25.55 -5.13
CA ASP A 182 18.79 24.79 -5.48
C ASP A 182 19.77 25.70 -6.23
N MET A 183 20.96 25.90 -5.67
CA MET A 183 21.97 26.75 -6.28
C MET A 183 22.59 26.07 -7.51
N ASP A 184 22.47 26.71 -8.68
CA ASP A 184 23.16 26.30 -9.90
C ASP A 184 24.69 26.48 -9.77
N GLN A 185 25.48 25.64 -10.43
CA GLN A 185 26.95 25.73 -10.42
C GLN A 185 27.45 27.08 -10.95
N ASN A 186 26.73 27.69 -11.90
CA ASN A 186 27.06 29.03 -12.42
C ASN A 186 26.97 30.12 -11.33
N LEU A 187 26.09 29.93 -10.34
CA LEU A 187 25.91 30.84 -9.22
C LEU A 187 27.05 30.72 -8.19
N ILE A 188 27.69 29.54 -8.09
CA ILE A 188 28.88 29.34 -7.25
C ILE A 188 30.03 30.24 -7.72
N TYR A 189 30.24 30.31 -9.04
CA TYR A 189 31.25 31.19 -9.62
C TYR A 189 30.94 32.66 -9.37
N HIS A 190 29.67 33.07 -9.52
CA HIS A 190 29.23 34.42 -9.20
C HIS A 190 29.43 34.78 -7.71
N TRP A 191 29.13 33.86 -6.80
CA TRP A 191 29.38 34.03 -5.37
C TRP A 191 30.88 34.23 -5.06
N GLN A 192 31.76 33.46 -5.70
CA GLN A 192 33.21 33.59 -5.53
C GLN A 192 33.75 34.93 -6.04
N GLN A 193 33.23 35.42 -7.18
CA GLN A 193 33.73 36.65 -7.81
C GLN A 193 33.11 37.92 -7.19
N ASN A 194 31.83 37.90 -6.83
CA ASN A 194 31.07 39.07 -6.36
C ASN A 194 30.17 38.72 -5.17
N PRO A 195 30.74 38.39 -3.99
CA PRO A 195 29.97 37.88 -2.84
C PRO A 195 28.94 38.89 -2.32
N THR A 196 29.17 40.20 -2.46
CA THR A 196 28.26 41.27 -2.00
C THR A 196 27.01 41.42 -2.85
N GLN A 197 27.01 40.89 -4.08
CA GLN A 197 25.87 40.94 -5.01
C GLN A 197 25.08 39.61 -5.04
N PHE A 198 25.55 38.60 -4.32
CA PHE A 198 24.94 37.28 -4.30
C PHE A 198 23.65 37.28 -3.48
N GLN A 199 22.54 36.85 -4.10
CA GLN A 199 21.29 36.65 -3.37
C GLN A 199 21.39 35.35 -2.56
N GLY A 200 21.58 35.48 -1.25
CA GLY A 200 21.74 34.36 -0.30
C GLY A 200 20.48 33.53 -0.03
N ASN A 201 19.54 33.47 -0.97
CA ASN A 201 18.27 32.75 -0.86
C ASN A 201 18.33 31.33 -1.47
N THR A 202 19.49 30.89 -1.97
CA THR A 202 19.71 29.56 -2.55
C THR A 202 20.70 28.73 -1.72
N THR A 203 20.62 27.41 -1.82
CA THR A 203 21.44 26.43 -1.10
C THR A 203 22.07 25.46 -2.10
N LEU A 204 23.38 25.20 -1.94
CA LEU A 204 24.12 24.28 -2.80
C LEU A 204 23.60 22.84 -2.68
N ASN A 205 23.31 22.21 -3.81
CA ASN A 205 22.99 20.78 -3.92
C ASN A 205 21.78 20.34 -3.07
N LEU A 206 20.86 21.27 -2.78
CA LEU A 206 19.66 21.06 -1.98
C LEU A 206 18.79 19.95 -2.57
N LYS A 207 18.55 19.99 -3.88
CA LYS A 207 17.68 19.04 -4.58
C LYS A 207 18.20 17.61 -4.44
N ASN A 208 19.50 17.42 -4.67
CA ASN A 208 20.14 16.11 -4.56
C ASN A 208 20.15 15.62 -3.11
N PHE A 209 20.46 16.50 -2.15
CA PHE A 209 20.40 16.17 -0.73
C PHE A 209 19.01 15.67 -0.30
N LEU A 210 17.96 16.40 -0.67
CA LEU A 210 16.57 16.01 -0.35
C LEU A 210 16.15 14.71 -1.05
N ASN A 211 16.53 14.51 -2.31
CA ASN A 211 16.31 13.26 -3.02
C ASN A 211 16.98 12.07 -2.31
N ASN A 212 18.22 12.24 -1.85
CA ASN A 212 18.95 11.18 -1.16
C ASN A 212 18.32 10.83 0.20
N ILE A 213 17.92 11.84 0.99
CA ILE A 213 17.15 11.62 2.22
C ILE A 213 15.89 10.82 1.92
N TRP A 214 15.15 11.20 0.88
CA TRP A 214 13.94 10.53 0.51
C TRP A 214 14.15 9.07 0.12
N GLN A 215 15.16 8.81 -0.71
CA GLN A 215 15.54 7.45 -1.12
C GLN A 215 15.89 6.57 0.08
N ILE A 216 16.65 7.09 1.04
CA ILE A 216 17.03 6.37 2.27
C ILE A 216 15.79 6.03 3.10
N ILE A 217 14.90 7.00 3.32
CA ILE A 217 13.66 6.79 4.09
C ILE A 217 12.79 5.73 3.41
N TYR A 218 12.64 5.82 2.08
CA TYR A 218 11.91 4.84 1.31
C TYR A 218 12.51 3.43 1.41
N GLN A 219 13.83 3.29 1.23
CA GLN A 219 14.51 1.99 1.29
C GLN A 219 14.37 1.34 2.67
N LYS A 220 14.50 2.14 3.74
CA LYS A 220 14.40 1.68 5.13
C LYS A 220 12.98 1.28 5.51
N HIS A 221 11.99 2.12 5.19
CA HIS A 221 10.64 1.95 5.71
C HIS A 221 9.69 1.24 4.75
N LYS A 222 9.91 1.37 3.43
CA LYS A 222 9.03 0.89 2.37
C LYS A 222 7.58 1.25 2.73
N PRO A 223 7.18 2.52 2.60
CA PRO A 223 5.84 2.95 2.95
C PRO A 223 4.77 2.20 2.14
N LYS A 224 3.57 2.06 2.72
CA LYS A 224 2.43 1.35 2.15
C LYS A 224 1.26 2.31 2.07
N ILE A 225 0.56 2.31 0.94
CA ILE A 225 -0.67 3.09 0.77
C ILE A 225 -1.86 2.28 1.29
N ALA A 226 -1.90 1.01 0.91
CA ALA A 226 -2.96 0.09 1.28
C ALA A 226 -2.37 -1.30 1.57
N LYS A 227 -2.97 -1.99 2.53
CA LYS A 227 -2.68 -3.38 2.86
C LYS A 227 -4.01 -4.08 3.08
N LEU A 228 -4.40 -4.86 2.09
CA LEU A 228 -5.71 -5.51 2.02
C LEU A 228 -5.55 -7.02 2.08
N TYR A 229 -6.54 -7.67 2.66
CA TYR A 229 -6.60 -9.12 2.76
C TYR A 229 -7.88 -9.60 2.08
N CYS A 230 -7.72 -10.47 1.08
CA CYS A 230 -8.83 -11.12 0.40
C CYS A 230 -8.78 -12.61 0.69
N TYR A 231 -9.83 -13.13 1.33
CA TYR A 231 -10.01 -14.57 1.47
C TYR A 231 -10.88 -15.07 0.33
N ILE A 232 -10.44 -16.12 -0.34
CA ILE A 232 -11.16 -16.78 -1.42
C ILE A 232 -11.37 -18.23 -1.02
N LYS A 233 -12.62 -18.63 -0.84
CA LYS A 233 -13.00 -20.03 -0.73
C LYS A 233 -13.37 -20.54 -2.12
N ARG A 234 -12.61 -21.52 -2.58
CA ARG A 234 -12.88 -22.34 -3.76
C ARG A 234 -13.55 -23.64 -3.31
N GLY A 235 -14.62 -24.03 -3.99
CA GLY A 235 -15.35 -25.27 -3.75
C GLY A 235 -16.11 -25.72 -4.99
#